data_AF-A0A939ZY75-F1
#
_entry.id   AF-A0A939ZY75-F1
#
_cell.length_a   1.000
_cell.length_b   1.000
_cell.length_c   1.000
_cell.angle_alpha   90.00
_cell.angle_beta   90.00
_cell.angle_gamma   90.00
#
_symmetry.space_group_name_H-M   'P 1'
#
loop_
_entity.id
_entity.type
_entity.pdbx_description
1 polymer ?
#
loop_
_entity_poly.entity_id
_entity_poly.type
_entity_poly.pdbx_seq_one_letter_code
_entity_poly.pdbx_strand_id
1 'polypeptide(L)'
;MKYKNTAEAYYLQQLLIVAALGLVWILIGLAFLGPLSGSEGEGMPPALLIAIVFFGVLLLYHIVQYVRFRNARFTNVQEVKLEHTSCSSFWRYVAFDIEVVKDGETCSVTTKRVFWPNALFGSLSLDRFAGYTYKVGYCEESDDWVVLL
;
A
#
# COMPACT_ATOMS: atom_id res chain seq x y z
N MET A 1 8.84 5.62 20.82
CA MET A 1 9.60 6.20 19.68
C MET A 1 8.76 6.05 18.43
N LYS A 2 8.83 6.99 17.48
CA LYS A 2 8.11 6.91 16.21
C LYS A 2 8.98 6.13 15.21
N TYR A 3 8.55 4.93 14.84
CA TYR A 3 9.28 4.09 13.88
C TYR A 3 8.82 4.41 12.46
N LYS A 4 9.78 4.51 11.54
CA LYS A 4 9.45 4.34 10.12
C LYS A 4 9.02 2.88 9.93
N ASN A 5 8.10 2.65 9.00
CA ASN A 5 7.58 1.30 8.79
C ASN A 5 7.28 1.04 7.31
N THR A 6 7.27 -0.23 6.94
CA THR A 6 7.07 -0.65 5.55
C THR A 6 5.68 -0.31 5.03
N ALA A 7 4.65 -0.30 5.90
CA ALA A 7 3.30 0.09 5.51
C ALA A 7 3.20 1.58 5.14
N GLU A 8 3.81 2.48 5.93
CA GLU A 8 3.89 3.91 5.61
C GLU A 8 4.54 4.12 4.24
N ALA A 9 5.70 3.50 4.00
CA ALA A 9 6.41 3.61 2.73
C ALA A 9 5.58 3.08 1.55
N TYR A 10 4.87 1.97 1.76
CA TYR A 10 3.99 1.36 0.77
C TYR A 10 2.84 2.28 0.39
N TYR A 11 2.07 2.78 1.37
CA TYR A 11 0.91 3.63 1.06
C TYR A 11 1.31 4.96 0.45
N LEU A 12 2.50 5.49 0.78
CA LEU A 12 3.05 6.65 0.09
C LEU A 12 3.37 6.36 -1.38
N GLN A 13 4.01 5.22 -1.67
CA GLN A 13 4.30 4.81 -3.05
C GLN A 13 3.02 4.59 -3.86
N GLN A 14 2.04 3.89 -3.29
CA GLN A 14 0.75 3.67 -3.95
C GLN A 14 -0.02 4.96 -4.18
N LEU A 15 0.03 5.92 -3.25
CA LEU A 15 -0.57 7.23 -3.43
C LEU A 15 0.01 7.95 -4.66
N LEU A 16 1.33 7.91 -4.84
CA LEU A 16 1.99 8.50 -6.01
C LEU A 16 1.58 7.77 -7.31
N ILE A 17 1.52 6.44 -7.29
CA ILE A 17 1.12 5.62 -8.44
C ILE A 17 -0.33 5.92 -8.83
N VAL A 18 -1.26 5.90 -7.87
CA VAL A 18 -2.69 6.18 -8.10
C VAL A 18 -2.88 7.60 -8.60
N ALA A 19 -2.18 8.58 -8.05
CA ALA A 19 -2.22 9.96 -8.51
C ALA A 19 -1.72 10.10 -9.96
N ALA A 20 -0.59 9.47 -10.30
CA ALA A 20 -0.03 9.51 -11.64
C ALA A 20 -0.97 8.82 -12.66
N LEU A 21 -1.48 7.63 -12.33
CA LEU A 21 -2.43 6.92 -13.19
C LEU A 21 -3.74 7.69 -13.36
N GLY A 22 -4.28 8.25 -12.27
CA GLY A 22 -5.48 9.08 -12.31
C GLY A 22 -5.30 10.31 -13.19
N LEU A 23 -4.16 11.00 -13.09
CA LEU A 23 -3.83 12.14 -13.95
C LEU A 23 -3.77 11.73 -15.42
N VAL A 24 -3.12 10.61 -15.74
CA VAL A 24 -3.05 10.09 -17.12
C VAL A 24 -4.45 9.82 -17.67
N TRP A 25 -5.33 9.18 -16.90
CA TRP A 25 -6.72 8.91 -17.34
C TRP A 25 -7.53 10.19 -17.54
N ILE A 26 -7.34 11.19 -16.69
CA ILE A 26 -7.98 12.50 -16.85
C ILE A 26 -7.49 13.19 -18.13
N LEU A 27 -6.17 13.21 -18.37
CA LEU A 27 -5.57 13.79 -19.57
C LEU A 27 -6.04 13.09 -20.84
N ILE A 28 -6.12 11.77 -20.82
CA ILE A 28 -6.68 10.96 -21.91
C ILE A 28 -8.13 11.40 -22.18
N GLY A 29 -8.99 11.43 -21.17
CA GLY A 29 -10.38 11.81 -21.36
C GLY A 29 -10.57 13.26 -21.83
N LEU A 30 -9.71 14.19 -21.40
CA LEU A 30 -9.69 15.57 -21.91
C LEU A 30 -9.23 15.65 -23.37
N ALA A 31 -8.27 14.82 -23.79
CA ALA A 31 -7.81 14.77 -25.18
C ALA A 31 -8.90 14.25 -26.13
N PHE A 32 -9.74 13.32 -25.65
CA PHE A 32 -10.88 12.77 -26.41
C PHE A 32 -12.12 13.68 -26.43
N LEU A 33 -12.14 14.73 -25.62
CA LEU A 33 -13.22 15.72 -25.58
C LEU A 33 -13.12 16.77 -26.71
N GLY A 34 -11.89 17.13 -27.12
CA GLY A 34 -11.64 18.15 -28.14
C GLY A 34 -12.22 17.85 -29.54
N PRO A 35 -12.23 16.60 -30.03
CA PRO A 35 -12.84 16.25 -31.33
C PRO A 35 -14.38 16.20 -31.32
N LEU A 36 -15.02 16.18 -30.15
CA LEU A 36 -16.48 16.03 -30.01
C LEU A 36 -17.21 17.36 -29.75
N SER A 37 -16.50 18.42 -29.40
CA SER A 37 -17.07 19.74 -29.03
C SER A 37 -17.62 20.56 -30.22
N GLY A 38 -18.09 19.89 -31.29
CA GLY A 38 -18.72 20.49 -32.46
C GLY A 38 -20.22 20.73 -32.34
N SER A 39 -20.88 20.27 -31.27
CA SER A 39 -22.30 20.48 -31.04
C SER A 39 -22.60 21.01 -29.64
N GLU A 40 -23.50 21.99 -29.61
CA GLU A 40 -23.95 22.70 -28.43
C GLU A 40 -24.37 21.75 -27.30
N GLY A 41 -23.75 21.90 -26.12
CA GLY A 41 -24.29 21.37 -24.86
C GLY A 41 -23.75 20.03 -24.36
N GLU A 42 -22.64 19.51 -24.88
CA GLU A 42 -22.07 18.28 -24.34
C GLU A 42 -21.37 18.53 -22.99
N GLY A 43 -22.04 18.15 -21.91
CA GLY A 43 -21.46 18.07 -20.57
C GLY A 43 -20.30 17.05 -20.51
N MET A 44 -19.66 16.98 -19.35
CA MET A 44 -18.55 16.07 -19.10
C MET A 44 -18.93 14.62 -19.44
N PRO A 45 -18.10 13.85 -20.18
CA PRO A 45 -18.43 12.49 -20.56
C PRO A 45 -18.62 11.64 -19.30
N PRO A 46 -19.68 10.82 -19.21
CA PRO A 46 -19.93 9.97 -18.04
C PRO A 46 -18.72 9.10 -17.67
N ALA A 47 -17.95 8.63 -18.67
CA ALA A 47 -16.73 7.87 -18.46
C ALA A 47 -15.63 8.65 -17.71
N LEU A 48 -15.47 9.95 -17.99
CA LEU A 48 -14.50 10.81 -17.30
C LEU A 48 -14.97 11.07 -15.86
N LEU A 49 -16.28 11.26 -15.64
CA LEU A 49 -16.83 11.41 -14.29
C LEU A 49 -16.58 10.16 -13.45
N ILE A 50 -16.84 8.97 -14.01
CA ILE A 50 -16.57 7.68 -13.35
C ILE A 50 -15.08 7.56 -13.02
N ALA A 51 -14.19 7.92 -13.95
CA ALA A 51 -12.75 7.87 -13.71
C ALA A 51 -12.34 8.80 -12.55
N ILE A 52 -12.82 10.05 -12.53
CA ILE A 52 -12.51 10.99 -11.44
C ILE A 52 -12.99 10.45 -10.09
N VAL A 53 -14.23 9.95 -10.02
CA VAL A 53 -14.78 9.39 -8.78
C VAL A 53 -13.99 8.16 -8.34
N PHE A 54 -13.71 7.24 -9.26
CA PHE A 54 -12.96 6.01 -8.96
C PHE A 54 -11.55 6.30 -8.45
N PHE A 55 -10.77 7.10 -9.19
CA PHE A 55 -9.42 7.47 -8.76
C PHE A 55 -9.42 8.34 -7.51
N GLY A 56 -10.42 9.21 -7.33
CA GLY A 56 -10.60 10.03 -6.13
C GLY A 56 -10.82 9.19 -4.88
N VAL A 57 -11.70 8.18 -4.93
CA VAL A 57 -11.94 7.24 -3.83
C VAL A 57 -10.67 6.43 -3.53
N LEU A 58 -9.97 5.94 -4.55
CA LEU A 58 -8.71 5.24 -4.37
C LEU A 58 -7.64 6.12 -3.72
N LEU A 59 -7.49 7.37 -4.17
CA LEU A 59 -6.57 8.34 -3.58
C LEU A 59 -6.89 8.57 -2.10
N LEU A 60 -8.15 8.80 -1.78
CA LEU A 60 -8.59 9.02 -0.41
C LEU A 60 -8.28 7.81 0.48
N TYR A 61 -8.55 6.60 0.00
CA TYR A 61 -8.19 5.38 0.72
C TYR A 61 -6.69 5.33 1.04
N HIS A 62 -5.82 5.58 0.06
CA HIS A 62 -4.37 5.54 0.28
C HIS A 62 -3.88 6.68 1.17
N ILE A 63 -4.49 7.86 1.11
CA ILE A 63 -4.21 8.99 2.01
C ILE A 63 -4.53 8.60 3.46
N VAL A 64 -5.73 8.07 3.72
CA VAL A 64 -6.17 7.66 5.06
C VAL A 64 -5.23 6.60 5.61
N GLN A 65 -4.91 5.59 4.81
CA GLN A 65 -3.99 4.51 5.21
C GLN A 65 -2.58 5.04 5.49
N TYR A 66 -2.06 5.93 4.63
CA TYR A 66 -0.76 6.57 4.84
C TYR A 66 -0.72 7.36 6.15
N VAL A 67 -1.72 8.21 6.41
CA VAL A 67 -1.81 9.01 7.64
C VAL A 67 -1.91 8.11 8.87
N ARG A 68 -2.68 7.02 8.78
CA ARG A 68 -2.81 6.02 9.85
C ARG A 68 -1.45 5.41 10.20
N PHE A 69 -0.75 4.78 9.25
CA PHE A 69 0.53 4.13 9.52
C PHE A 69 1.67 5.11 9.82
N ARG A 70 1.57 6.35 9.33
CA ARG A 70 2.49 7.42 9.70
C ARG A 70 2.32 7.83 11.15
N ASN A 71 1.13 7.71 11.75
CA ASN A 71 0.86 8.12 13.13
C ASN A 71 0.66 6.95 14.09
N ALA A 72 0.66 5.72 13.57
CA ALA A 72 0.51 4.49 14.33
C ALA A 72 1.56 4.38 15.44
N ARG A 73 1.09 3.95 16.61
CA ARG A 73 1.95 3.52 17.71
C ARG A 73 2.09 2.01 17.63
N PHE A 74 3.33 1.55 17.52
CA PHE A 74 3.62 0.12 17.47
C PHE A 74 3.90 -0.41 18.87
N THR A 75 3.18 -1.46 19.25
CA THR A 75 3.37 -2.21 20.49
C THR A 75 3.98 -3.58 20.19
N ASN A 76 4.41 -4.32 21.22
CA ASN A 76 5.00 -5.66 21.10
C ASN A 76 6.16 -5.74 20.08
N VAL A 77 7.04 -4.74 20.10
CA VAL A 77 8.16 -4.65 19.16
C VAL A 77 9.17 -5.75 19.44
N GLN A 78 9.38 -6.62 18.46
CA GLN A 78 10.27 -7.79 18.56
C GLN A 78 11.17 -7.87 17.33
N GLU A 79 12.36 -8.44 17.51
CA GLU A 79 13.26 -8.74 16.39
C GLU A 79 12.96 -10.14 15.87
N VAL A 80 12.61 -10.21 14.58
CA VAL A 80 12.24 -11.47 13.93
C VAL A 80 12.99 -11.60 12.61
N LYS A 81 13.38 -12.83 12.28
CA LYS A 81 14.01 -13.15 11.00
C LYS A 81 12.94 -13.43 9.95
N LEU A 82 12.99 -12.70 8.83
CA LEU A 82 12.00 -12.78 7.78
C LEU A 82 12.34 -13.92 6.80
N GLU A 83 12.01 -15.16 7.15
CA GLU A 83 12.40 -16.34 6.35
C GLU A 83 11.27 -16.86 5.44
N HIS A 84 10.04 -16.90 5.94
CA HIS A 84 8.92 -17.50 5.23
C HIS A 84 8.01 -16.42 4.65
N THR A 85 7.69 -16.55 3.36
CA THR A 85 6.78 -15.66 2.66
C THR A 85 5.44 -16.34 2.43
N SER A 86 4.35 -15.66 2.81
CA SER A 86 3.00 -16.06 2.42
C SER A 86 2.59 -15.24 1.19
N CYS A 87 2.62 -15.91 0.05
CA CYS A 87 2.10 -15.40 -1.21
C CYS A 87 0.61 -15.71 -1.30
N SER A 88 -0.24 -14.68 -1.41
CA SER A 88 -1.59 -14.92 -1.93
C SER A 88 -1.49 -15.01 -3.45
N SER A 89 -2.01 -16.09 -4.04
CA SER A 89 -2.00 -16.34 -5.49
C SER A 89 -2.75 -15.29 -6.33
N PHE A 90 -3.40 -14.31 -5.68
CA PHE A 90 -4.35 -13.40 -6.32
C PHE A 90 -3.89 -11.93 -6.39
N TRP A 91 -2.79 -11.56 -5.71
CA TRP A 91 -2.32 -10.16 -5.70
C TRP A 91 -0.79 -10.07 -5.76
N ARG A 92 -0.29 -9.05 -6.48
CA ARG A 92 1.14 -8.72 -6.67
C ARG A 92 1.90 -8.34 -5.39
N TYR A 93 1.30 -8.54 -4.21
CA TYR A 93 1.86 -8.15 -2.92
C TYR A 93 2.05 -9.38 -2.02
N VAL A 94 3.18 -9.42 -1.34
CA VAL A 94 3.63 -10.53 -0.51
C VAL A 94 3.73 -10.08 0.94
N ALA A 95 3.52 -11.02 1.85
CA ALA A 95 3.76 -10.86 3.28
C ALA A 95 4.78 -11.91 3.76
N PHE A 96 5.35 -11.67 4.92
CA PHE A 96 6.14 -12.65 5.65
C PHE A 96 5.29 -13.28 6.76
N ASP A 97 5.37 -14.60 6.89
CA ASP A 97 4.93 -15.32 8.07
C ASP A 97 6.07 -15.27 9.10
N ILE A 98 5.74 -14.79 10.30
CA ILE A 98 6.68 -14.59 11.38
C ILE A 98 6.15 -15.23 12.65
N GLU A 99 7.05 -15.70 13.50
CA GLU A 99 6.72 -16.14 14.85
C GLU A 99 6.94 -14.98 15.81
N VAL A 100 5.92 -14.63 16.58
CA VAL A 100 5.97 -13.53 17.56
C VAL A 100 5.40 -14.01 18.89
N VAL A 101 5.91 -13.45 19.98
CA VAL A 101 5.31 -13.67 21.30
C VAL A 101 4.26 -12.58 21.53
N LYS A 102 2.99 -12.97 21.63
CA LYS A 102 1.88 -12.07 21.98
C LYS A 102 1.22 -12.63 23.23
N ASP A 103 1.05 -11.78 24.25
CA ASP A 103 0.41 -12.16 25.52
C ASP A 103 1.07 -13.37 26.23
N GLY A 104 2.37 -13.56 26.02
CA GLY A 104 3.15 -14.66 26.61
C GLY A 104 3.12 -15.97 25.81
N GLU A 105 2.38 -16.02 24.71
CA GLU A 105 2.29 -17.19 23.83
C GLU A 105 3.00 -16.93 22.49
N THR A 106 3.74 -17.91 22.00
CA THR A 106 4.31 -17.87 20.65
C THR A 106 3.22 -18.15 19.63
N CYS A 107 2.96 -17.19 18.75
CA CYS A 107 1.97 -17.31 17.68
C CYS A 107 2.62 -17.04 16.32
N SER A 108 2.20 -17.78 15.30
CA SER A 108 2.56 -17.50 13.92
C SER A 108 1.57 -16.48 13.35
N VAL A 109 2.09 -15.35 12.87
CA VAL A 109 1.30 -14.26 12.31
C VAL A 109 1.83 -13.86 10.95
N THR A 110 0.93 -13.45 10.07
CA THR A 110 1.29 -12.90 8.77
C THR A 110 1.42 -11.39 8.88
N THR A 111 2.55 -10.85 8.44
CA THR A 111 2.77 -9.41 8.35
C THR A 111 1.87 -8.77 7.29
N LYS A 112 1.76 -7.44 7.32
CA LYS A 112 0.98 -6.71 6.31
C LYS A 112 1.54 -6.95 4.91
N ARG A 113 0.65 -7.21 3.95
CA ARG A 113 1.00 -7.50 2.54
C ARG A 113 1.42 -6.23 1.80
N VAL A 114 2.68 -5.85 1.96
CA VAL A 114 3.23 -4.61 1.40
C VAL A 114 4.51 -4.82 0.58
N PHE A 115 5.00 -6.06 0.50
CA PHE A 115 6.23 -6.39 -0.20
C PHE A 115 5.98 -6.77 -1.65
N TRP A 116 6.94 -6.46 -2.52
CA TRP A 116 6.89 -6.80 -3.93
C TRP A 116 7.73 -8.05 -4.21
N PRO A 117 7.24 -8.99 -5.04
CA PRO A 117 7.99 -10.19 -5.37
C PRO A 117 9.26 -9.90 -6.17
N ASN A 118 9.32 -8.77 -6.89
CA ASN A 118 10.43 -8.44 -7.78
C ASN A 118 11.09 -7.11 -7.36
N ALA A 119 12.43 -7.06 -7.40
CA ALA A 119 13.24 -5.86 -7.15
C ALA A 119 13.02 -4.69 -8.12
N LEU A 120 12.37 -4.93 -9.26
CA LEU A 120 12.13 -3.92 -10.30
C LEU A 120 11.15 -2.82 -9.88
N PHE A 121 10.28 -3.08 -8.89
CA PHE A 121 9.28 -2.12 -8.43
C PHE A 121 9.42 -1.86 -6.93
N GLY A 122 10.27 -0.89 -6.59
CA GLY A 122 10.19 -0.18 -5.32
C GLY A 122 11.16 -0.61 -4.22
N SER A 123 11.21 0.20 -3.17
CA SER A 123 12.09 0.03 -2.01
C SER A 123 11.72 -1.15 -1.10
N LEU A 124 10.60 -1.82 -1.37
CA LEU A 124 10.00 -2.89 -0.55
C LEU A 124 10.06 -4.26 -1.25
N SER A 125 11.13 -4.51 -2.00
CA SER A 125 11.34 -5.80 -2.69
C SER A 125 11.66 -6.91 -1.70
N LEU A 126 11.09 -8.11 -1.90
CA LEU A 126 11.36 -9.28 -1.06
C LEU A 126 12.86 -9.55 -0.91
N ASP A 127 13.64 -9.44 -1.98
CA ASP A 127 15.09 -9.70 -1.98
C ASP A 127 15.88 -8.83 -0.98
N ARG A 128 15.33 -7.67 -0.57
CA ARG A 128 15.96 -6.79 0.42
C ARG A 128 15.65 -7.17 1.87
N PHE A 129 14.57 -7.91 2.08
CA PHE A 129 14.03 -8.21 3.41
C PHE A 129 14.17 -9.68 3.78
N ALA A 130 14.06 -10.58 2.80
CA ALA A 130 14.12 -12.02 3.01
C ALA A 130 15.50 -12.45 3.54
N GLY A 131 15.49 -13.30 4.57
CA GLY A 131 16.69 -13.85 5.20
C GLY A 131 17.35 -12.93 6.24
N TYR A 132 16.86 -11.71 6.42
CA TYR A 132 17.40 -10.73 7.36
C TYR A 132 16.50 -10.58 8.61
N THR A 133 17.11 -10.15 9.71
CA THR A 133 16.40 -9.84 10.96
C THR A 133 15.96 -8.38 10.94
N TYR A 134 14.67 -8.15 11.16
CA TYR A 134 14.08 -6.83 11.28
C TYR A 134 13.24 -6.71 12.54
N LYS A 135 13.02 -5.48 12.99
CA LYS A 135 12.03 -5.20 14.03
C LYS A 135 10.65 -5.27 13.42
N VAL A 136 9.73 -5.96 14.08
CA VAL A 136 8.31 -5.96 13.73
C VAL A 136 7.54 -5.44 14.93
N GLY A 137 6.55 -4.60 14.65
CA GLY A 137 5.63 -4.08 15.65
C GLY A 137 4.18 -4.37 15.30
N TYR A 138 3.36 -4.51 16.33
CA TYR A 138 1.92 -4.66 16.22
C TYR A 138 1.25 -3.29 16.25
N CYS A 139 0.31 -3.05 15.33
CA CYS A 139 -0.49 -1.83 15.26
C CYS A 139 -1.92 -2.14 15.71
N GLU A 140 -2.27 -1.73 16.93
CA GLU A 140 -3.57 -2.00 17.55
C GLU A 140 -4.75 -1.41 16.76
N GLU A 141 -4.60 -0.22 16.19
CA GLU A 141 -5.67 0.46 15.43
C GLU A 141 -6.11 -0.31 14.18
N SER A 142 -5.24 -1.15 13.63
CA SER A 142 -5.49 -1.86 12.38
C SER A 142 -5.37 -3.37 12.48
N ASP A 143 -5.09 -3.87 13.68
CA ASP A 143 -4.82 -5.28 13.96
C ASP A 143 -3.81 -5.90 12.98
N ASP A 144 -2.76 -5.15 12.66
CA ASP A 144 -1.74 -5.56 11.69
C ASP A 144 -0.35 -5.66 12.33
N TRP A 145 0.41 -6.68 11.94
CA TRP A 145 1.85 -6.76 12.18
C TRP A 145 2.62 -6.12 11.03
N VAL A 146 3.51 -5.18 11.34
CA VAL A 146 4.23 -4.38 10.34
C VAL A 146 5.73 -4.38 10.62
N VAL A 147 6.51 -4.57 9.56
CA VAL A 147 7.97 -4.47 9.61
C VAL A 147 8.38 -3.00 9.79
N LEU A 148 9.24 -2.76 10.76
CA LEU A 148 9.77 -1.45 11.13
C LEU A 148 11.14 -1.25 10.44
N LEU A 149 11.40 -0.01 10.01
CA LEU A 149 12.57 0.43 9.25
C LEU A 149 13.48 1.34 10.11
#